data_AF-A0AAU9FEV0-F1
#
_entry.id   AF-A0AAU9FEV0-F1
#
_cell.length_a   1.000
_cell.length_b   1.000
_cell.length_c   1.000
_cell.angle_alpha   90.00
_cell.angle_beta   90.00
_cell.angle_gamma   90.00
#
_symmetry.space_group_name_H-M   'P 1'
#
loop_
_entity.id
_entity.type
_entity.pdbx_description
1 polymer ?
#
loop_
_entity_poly.entity_id
_entity_poly.type
_entity_poly.pdbx_seq_one_letter_code
_entity_poly.pdbx_strand_id
1 'polypeptide(L)' 'MKNPIYFLFWLIVLLWLSFIVAFIGAFFYIWTYMFAQCNNCCQGMATFFLKCVQFPGYCAAGMIHCKKPC' A
#
# COMPACT_ATOMS: atom_id res chain seq x y z
N MET A 1 -4.78 26.64 -3.25
CA MET A 1 -4.23 26.57 -1.88
C MET A 1 -4.41 25.15 -1.38
N LYS A 2 -3.32 24.42 -1.12
CA LYS A 2 -3.38 23.04 -0.59
C LYS A 2 -4.01 23.10 0.80
N ASN A 3 -5.13 22.42 1.00
CA ASN A 3 -5.73 22.33 2.32
C ASN A 3 -4.81 21.48 3.23
N PRO A 4 -4.26 22.04 4.31
CA PRO A 4 -3.37 21.31 5.23
C PRO A 4 -4.10 20.14 5.91
N ILE A 5 -5.43 20.20 5.97
CA ILE A 5 -6.29 19.13 6.48
C ILE A 5 -6.10 17.83 5.70
N TYR A 6 -5.94 17.89 4.37
CA TYR A 6 -5.73 16.68 3.56
C TYR A 6 -4.33 16.10 3.77
N PHE A 7 -3.33 16.94 3.98
CA PHE A 7 -2.00 16.48 4.38
C PHE A 7 -2.05 15.72 5.71
N LEU A 8 -2.72 16.30 6.72
CA LEU A 8 -2.86 15.69 8.04
C LEU A 8 -3.63 14.36 7.98
N PHE A 9 -4.71 14.30 7.18
CA PHE A 9 -5.46 13.07 6.94
C PHE A 9 -4.59 11.97 6.34
N TRP A 10 -3.87 12.25 5.24
CA TRP A 10 -2.98 11.28 4.61
C TRP A 10 -1.83 10.86 5.52
N LEU A 11 -1.32 11.75 6.37
CA LEU A 11 -0.26 11.45 7.34
C LEU A 11 -0.74 10.46 8.42
N ILE A 12 -1.95 10.63 8.94
CA ILE A 12 -2.56 9.71 9.91
C ILE A 12 -2.77 8.33 9.25
N VAL A 13 -3.32 8.31 8.03
CA VAL A 13 -3.52 7.07 7.26
C VAL A 13 -2.19 6.38 6.96
N LEU A 14 -1.14 7.14 6.64
CA LEU A 14 0.19 6.61 6.39
C LEU A 14 0.74 5.93 7.64
N LEU A 15 0.72 6.60 8.80
CA LEU A 15 1.30 6.08 10.04
C LEU A 15 0.55 4.87 10.60
N TRP A 16 -0.78 4.92 10.64
CA TRP A 16 -1.57 3.90 11.34
C TRP A 16 -2.07 2.79 10.42
N LEU A 17 -2.56 3.15 9.22
CA LEU A 17 -3.19 2.18 8.34
C LEU A 17 -2.18 1.57 7.36
N SER A 18 -1.33 2.41 6.75
CA SER A 18 -0.47 1.96 5.65
C SER A 18 0.63 1.00 6.12
N PHE A 19 1.18 1.22 7.31
CA PHE A 19 2.18 0.33 7.89
C PHE A 19 1.63 -1.06 8.22
N ILE A 20 0.41 -1.15 8.75
CA ILE A 20 -0.22 -2.44 9.07
C ILE A 20 -0.51 -3.21 7.78
N VAL A 21 -1.12 -2.54 6.79
CA VAL A 21 -1.44 -3.15 5.49
C VAL A 21 -0.17 -3.58 4.76
N ALA A 22 0.89 -2.77 4.80
CA ALA A 22 2.16 -3.11 4.17
C ALA A 22 2.88 -4.27 4.89
N PHE A 23 2.81 -4.33 6.23
CA PHE A 23 3.42 -5.40 7.01
C PHE A 23 2.73 -6.75 6.74
N ILE A 24 1.40 -6.78 6.79
CA ILE A 24 0.61 -7.97 6.49
C ILE A 24 0.79 -8.35 5.00
N GLY A 25 0.75 -7.36 4.11
CA GLY A 25 0.98 -7.55 2.68
C GLY A 25 2.36 -8.14 2.38
N ALA A 26 3.41 -7.69 3.08
CA ALA A 26 4.77 -8.19 2.90
C ALA A 26 4.91 -9.64 3.36
N PHE A 27 4.30 -9.98 4.49
CA PHE A 27 4.26 -11.36 4.99
C PHE A 27 3.66 -12.30 3.93
N PHE A 28 2.45 -12.00 3.43
CA PHE A 28 1.80 -12.85 2.43
C PHE A 28 2.46 -12.78 1.04
N TYR A 29 3.05 -11.64 0.67
CA TYR A 29 3.76 -11.49 -0.59
C TYR A 29 4.94 -12.47 -0.68
N ILE A 30 5.73 -12.63 0.38
CA ILE A 30 6.89 -13.55 0.38
C ILE A 30 6.44 -14.98 0.07
N TRP A 31 5.41 -15.48 0.77
CA TRP A 31 4.88 -16.82 0.54
C TRP A 31 4.29 -16.97 -0.87
N THR A 32 3.39 -16.07 -1.25
CA THR A 32 2.70 -16.14 -2.55
C THR A 32 3.63 -15.94 -3.73
N TYR A 33 4.69 -15.15 -3.58
CA TYR A 33 5.71 -14.96 -4.60
C TYR A 33 6.52 -16.23 -4.84
N MET A 34 6.90 -16.95 -3.77
CA MET A 34 7.56 -18.26 -3.91
C MET A 34 6.67 -19.26 -4.67
N PHE A 35 5.37 -19.33 -4.33
CA PHE A 35 4.43 -20.19 -5.05
C PHE A 35 4.16 -19.72 -6.48
N ALA A 36 4.17 -18.42 -6.74
CA ALA A 36 3.98 -17.85 -8.07
C ALA A 36 5.08 -18.20 -9.06
N GLN A 37 6.30 -18.52 -8.59
CA GLN A 37 7.37 -19.03 -9.47
C GLN A 37 7.06 -20.43 -10.02
N CYS A 38 6.26 -21.23 -9.29
CA CYS A 38 5.92 -22.60 -9.67
C CYS A 38 4.55 -22.71 -10.35
N ASN A 39 3.63 -21.76 -10.13
CA ASN A 39 2.27 -21.80 -10.67
C ASN A 39 1.77 -20.39 -11.07
N ASN A 40 1.43 -20.22 -12.36
CA ASN A 40 0.91 -18.97 -12.91
C ASN A 40 -0.41 -18.51 -12.24
N CYS A 41 -1.16 -19.41 -11.60
CA CYS A 41 -2.38 -19.06 -10.88
C CYS A 41 -2.08 -18.17 -9.65
N CYS A 42 -0.96 -18.38 -8.98
CA CYS A 42 -0.56 -17.60 -7.80
C CYS A 42 0.04 -16.22 -8.15
N GLN A 43 0.31 -15.97 -9.43
CA GLN A 43 0.92 -14.72 -9.90
C GLN A 43 0.02 -13.51 -9.63
N GLY A 44 -1.30 -13.68 -9.75
CA GLY A 44 -2.28 -12.63 -9.44
C GLY A 44 -2.35 -12.29 -7.95
N MET A 45 -2.21 -13.30 -7.07
CA MET A 45 -2.13 -13.08 -5.63
C MET A 45 -0.86 -12.34 -5.25
N ALA A 46 0.28 -12.73 -5.82
CA ALA A 46 1.55 -12.04 -5.58
C ALA A 46 1.51 -10.58 -6.04
N THR A 47 0.89 -10.27 -7.19
CA THR A 47 0.73 -8.87 -7.63
C THR A 47 -0.21 -8.07 -6.73
N PHE A 48 -1.27 -8.69 -6.21
CA PHE A 48 -2.16 -8.04 -5.24
C PHE A 48 -1.43 -7.68 -3.94
N PHE A 49 -0.73 -8.64 -3.33
CA PHE A 49 0.02 -8.39 -2.10
C PHE A 49 1.15 -7.38 -2.30
N LEU A 50 1.79 -7.38 -3.47
CA LEU A 50 2.78 -6.36 -3.83
C LEU A 50 2.18 -4.95 -3.86
N LYS A 51 0.94 -4.79 -4.35
CA LYS A 51 0.23 -3.50 -4.27
C LYS A 51 -0.08 -3.10 -2.84
N CYS A 52 -0.42 -4.04 -1.96
CA CYS A 52 -0.62 -3.76 -0.53
C CYS A 52 0.69 -3.28 0.13
N VAL A 53 1.83 -3.87 -0.21
CA VAL A 53 3.15 -3.42 0.28
C VAL A 53 3.50 -2.01 -0.22
N GLN A 54 3.08 -1.65 -1.43
CA GLN A 54 3.32 -0.34 -2.02
C GLN A 54 2.33 0.76 -1.57
N PHE A 55 1.30 0.39 -0.81
CA PHE A 55 0.29 1.32 -0.30
C PHE A 55 0.86 2.54 0.47
N PRO A 56 1.92 2.42 1.29
CA PRO A 56 2.54 3.58 1.95
C PRO A 56 3.07 4.61 0.96
N GLY A 57 3.61 4.17 -0.19
CA GLY A 57 4.05 5.06 -1.26
C GLY A 57 2.90 5.84 -1.90
N TYR A 58 1.74 5.18 -2.08
CA TYR A 58 0.51 5.85 -2.52
C TYR A 58 0.02 6.88 -1.50
N CYS A 59 0.08 6.56 -0.20
CA CYS A 59 -0.27 7.50 0.87
C CYS A 59 0.68 8.71 0.92
N ALA A 60 1.98 8.48 0.76
CA ALA A 60 2.99 9.54 0.72
C ALA A 60 2.79 10.47 -0.48
N ALA A 61 2.49 9.91 -1.65
CA ALA A 61 2.13 10.70 -2.83
C ALA A 61 0.84 11.51 -2.59
N GLY A 62 -0.20 10.91 -2.01
CA GLY A 62 -1.43 11.60 -1.63
C GLY A 62 -1.20 12.78 -0.67
N MET A 63 -0.28 12.60 0.27
CA MET A 63 0.17 13.62 1.21
C MET A 63 0.90 14.77 0.49
N ILE A 64 1.90 14.46 -0.35
CA ILE A 64 2.70 15.44 -1.10
C ILE A 64 1.83 16.21 -2.08
N HIS A 65 0.84 15.57 -2.73
CA HIS A 65 -0.05 16.25 -3.67
C HIS A 65 -1.27 16.89 -2.99
N CYS A 66 -1.45 16.71 -1.67
CA CYS A 66 -2.67 17.05 -0.92
C CYS A 66 -3.94 16.64 -1.67
N LYS A 67 -3.94 15.40 -2.17
CA LYS A 67 -5.05 14.85 -2.94
C LYS A 67 -6.29 14.78 -2.04
N LYS A 68 -7.42 15.31 -2.50
CA LYS A 68 -8.70 15.14 -1.80
C LYS A 68 -8.97 13.64 -1.63
N PRO A 69 -9.33 13.18 -0.41
CA PRO A 69 -9.91 11.86 -0.25
C PRO A 69 -11.32 11.92 -0.87
N CYS A 70 -11.41 11.49 -2.13
CA CYS A 70 -12.67 11.27 -2.83
C CYS A 70 -13.05 9.79 -2.73
#